data_AF-A0A174EQ76-F1
#
_entry.id   AF-A0A174EQ76-F1
#
_cell.length_a   1.000
_cell.length_b   1.000
_cell.length_c   1.000
_cell.angle_alpha   90.00
_cell.angle_beta   90.00
_cell.angle_gamma   90.00
#
_symmetry.space_group_name_H-M   'P 1'
#
loop_
_entity.id
_entity.type
_entity.pdbx_description
1 polymer ?
#
loop_
_entity_poly.entity_id
_entity_poly.type
_entity_poly.pdbx_seq_one_letter_code
_entity_poly.pdbx_strand_id
1 'polypeptide(L)'
;MTRVNLDGLNQPTYQRFKGMTIGELREWILDHKTTGDDLVRSCRAFTGEVAAAVAKLMSAMDLVYGASKIHHITRCNTTIGQPGVLAFRNQPNSPTDDPEEILIQMMEGVSYGCGDACMGINPVENNVESTRRIADAVYSFICRNDIPTQLVVLSHMTTQMDAIRKGAPLSMIFQSIAGTEAANNDFGVSRQLCTEAYELACQHALSTGPNLLYFETGQGSEVSIGADCGVDEMTLEARTYGFGRFFRPFMVNNVSGFIGPETLYDGKEMIRASLEDHFMGKLMGLPMGMAPCYTNHTSITQDEQEMATMLLNAAGANYYIGVPVNDDIMLSYQDTSYHDNATLRELSGRLPAPEFHQWMMKRGLIDEKGVLTELAGDASIFLQ
;
A
#
# COMPACT_ATOMS: atom_id res chain seq x y z
N MET A 1 -17.89 6.05 10.33
CA MET A 1 -17.47 5.95 8.90
C MET A 1 -18.18 6.92 7.95
N THR A 2 -19.50 6.82 7.77
CA THR A 2 -20.25 7.66 6.81
C THR A 2 -20.05 9.16 7.01
N ARG A 3 -20.09 9.65 8.27
CA ARG A 3 -19.82 11.06 8.58
C ARG A 3 -18.43 11.52 8.10
N VAL A 4 -17.40 10.71 8.31
CA VAL A 4 -16.02 11.04 7.86
C VAL A 4 -15.98 11.21 6.34
N ASN A 5 -16.63 10.32 5.59
CA ASN A 5 -16.74 10.41 4.14
C ASN A 5 -17.48 11.68 3.67
N LEU A 6 -18.68 11.92 4.20
CA LEU A 6 -19.58 13.01 3.78
C LEU A 6 -19.09 14.38 4.23
N ASP A 7 -18.74 14.54 5.50
CA ASP A 7 -18.33 15.82 6.09
C ASP A 7 -17.00 16.30 5.51
N GLY A 8 -16.20 15.37 4.98
CA GLY A 8 -14.90 15.66 4.40
C GLY A 8 -14.91 16.01 2.91
N LEU A 9 -16.07 16.06 2.26
CA LEU A 9 -16.20 16.54 0.88
C LEU A 9 -15.80 18.02 0.78
N ASN A 10 -15.11 18.37 -0.31
CA ASN A 10 -14.93 19.77 -0.68
C ASN A 10 -16.23 20.26 -1.32
N GLN A 11 -16.99 21.09 -0.59
CA GLN A 11 -18.31 21.54 -1.03
C GLN A 11 -18.27 22.25 -2.40
N PRO A 12 -17.40 23.25 -2.66
CA PRO A 12 -17.27 23.85 -4.00
C PRO A 12 -17.03 22.83 -5.12
N THR A 13 -16.12 21.88 -4.93
CA THR A 13 -15.84 20.85 -5.94
C THR A 13 -17.03 19.91 -6.13
N TYR A 14 -17.66 19.44 -5.05
CA TYR A 14 -18.87 18.61 -5.11
C TYR A 14 -20.00 19.28 -5.91
N GLN A 15 -20.24 20.58 -5.70
CA GLN A 15 -21.29 21.33 -6.44
C GLN A 15 -21.07 21.31 -7.96
N ARG A 16 -19.83 21.16 -8.42
CA ARG A 16 -19.46 21.06 -9.84
C ARG A 16 -19.89 19.74 -10.48
N PHE A 17 -19.93 18.66 -9.68
CA PHE A 17 -20.23 17.30 -10.15
C PHE A 17 -21.63 16.80 -9.77
N LYS A 18 -22.30 17.42 -8.79
CA LYS A 18 -23.57 16.93 -8.22
C LYS A 18 -24.70 16.67 -9.23
N GLY A 19 -24.68 17.36 -10.38
CA GLY A 19 -25.70 17.25 -11.42
C GLY A 19 -25.40 16.20 -12.48
N MET A 20 -24.18 15.61 -12.46
CA MET A 20 -23.79 14.58 -13.41
C MET A 20 -24.41 13.24 -13.03
N THR A 21 -24.83 12.49 -14.03
CA THR A 21 -25.04 11.06 -13.91
C THR A 21 -23.70 10.34 -13.71
N ILE A 22 -23.73 9.12 -13.15
CA ILE A 22 -22.52 8.31 -12.98
C ILE A 22 -21.88 7.97 -14.34
N GLY A 23 -22.69 7.82 -15.40
CA GLY A 23 -22.18 7.63 -16.77
C GLY A 23 -21.43 8.85 -17.29
N GLU A 24 -21.96 10.06 -17.10
CA GLU A 24 -21.25 11.30 -17.46
C GLU A 24 -19.98 11.49 -16.64
N LEU A 25 -19.97 11.08 -15.37
CA LEU A 25 -18.76 11.09 -14.55
C LEU A 25 -17.70 10.12 -15.10
N ARG A 26 -18.09 8.89 -15.50
CA ARG A 26 -17.18 7.93 -16.16
C ARG A 26 -16.56 8.55 -17.42
N GLU A 27 -17.38 9.12 -18.29
CA GLU A 27 -16.90 9.77 -19.52
C GLU A 27 -15.97 10.95 -19.22
N TRP A 28 -16.30 11.77 -18.22
CA TRP A 28 -15.44 12.87 -17.79
C TRP A 28 -14.08 12.38 -17.30
N ILE A 29 -14.01 11.29 -16.53
CA ILE A 29 -12.74 10.72 -16.05
C ILE A 29 -11.87 10.25 -17.23
N LEU A 30 -12.48 9.61 -18.23
CA LEU A 30 -11.79 8.99 -19.36
C LEU A 30 -11.46 9.98 -20.48
N ASP A 31 -12.14 11.14 -20.56
CA ASP A 31 -11.92 12.15 -21.60
C ASP A 31 -10.45 12.61 -21.67
N HIS A 32 -9.91 12.71 -22.89
CA HIS A 32 -8.54 13.19 -23.14
C HIS A 32 -8.31 14.65 -22.71
N LYS A 33 -9.38 15.45 -22.63
CA LYS A 33 -9.36 16.84 -22.16
C LYS A 33 -9.32 16.94 -20.64
N THR A 34 -9.76 15.90 -19.92
CA THR A 34 -9.67 15.85 -18.46
C THR A 34 -8.24 15.45 -18.09
N THR A 35 -7.50 16.39 -17.54
CA THR A 35 -6.08 16.20 -17.20
C THR A 35 -5.92 15.44 -15.88
N GLY A 36 -4.73 14.89 -15.62
CA GLY A 36 -4.42 14.29 -14.31
C GLY A 36 -4.58 15.28 -13.16
N ASP A 37 -4.23 16.55 -13.39
CA ASP A 37 -4.44 17.65 -12.45
C ASP A 37 -5.92 17.88 -12.12
N ASP A 38 -6.82 17.78 -13.12
CA ASP A 38 -8.26 17.89 -12.90
C ASP A 38 -8.77 16.74 -12.02
N LEU A 39 -8.31 15.52 -12.29
CA LEU A 39 -8.66 14.32 -11.52
C LEU A 39 -8.17 14.44 -10.07
N VAL A 40 -6.90 14.79 -9.87
CA VAL A 40 -6.32 15.00 -8.53
C VAL A 40 -7.09 16.07 -7.75
N ARG A 41 -7.44 17.21 -8.37
CA ARG A 41 -8.25 18.26 -7.73
C ARG A 41 -9.68 17.81 -7.43
N SER A 42 -10.21 16.85 -8.17
CA SER A 42 -11.57 16.33 -8.00
C SER A 42 -11.70 15.29 -6.88
N CYS A 43 -10.61 14.77 -6.32
CA CYS A 43 -10.63 13.61 -5.42
C CYS A 43 -11.54 13.76 -4.19
N ARG A 44 -11.70 14.99 -3.69
CA ARG A 44 -12.59 15.33 -2.55
C ARG A 44 -14.02 15.72 -2.97
N ALA A 45 -14.39 15.56 -4.23
CA ALA A 45 -15.75 15.75 -4.73
C ALA A 45 -16.62 14.49 -4.53
N PHE A 46 -15.98 13.33 -4.35
CA PHE A 46 -16.63 12.03 -4.37
C PHE A 46 -16.63 11.37 -3.00
N THR A 47 -17.74 10.70 -2.69
CA THR A 47 -17.84 9.73 -1.58
C THR A 47 -17.37 8.36 -2.06
N GLY A 48 -17.18 7.42 -1.12
CA GLY A 48 -16.90 6.02 -1.49
C GLY A 48 -17.96 5.44 -2.42
N GLU A 49 -19.24 5.70 -2.17
CA GLU A 49 -20.35 5.20 -2.99
C GLU A 49 -20.30 5.72 -4.44
N VAL A 50 -19.90 6.99 -4.66
CA VAL A 50 -19.74 7.54 -6.00
C VAL A 50 -18.54 6.94 -6.73
N ALA A 51 -17.42 6.74 -6.02
CA ALA A 51 -16.24 6.08 -6.57
C ALA A 51 -16.53 4.62 -6.96
N ALA A 52 -17.25 3.89 -6.10
CA ALA A 52 -17.70 2.53 -6.40
C ALA A 52 -18.68 2.50 -7.58
N ALA A 53 -19.68 3.39 -7.60
CA ALA A 53 -20.66 3.43 -8.68
C ALA A 53 -20.02 3.67 -10.05
N VAL A 54 -19.04 4.58 -10.16
CA VAL A 54 -18.38 4.84 -11.44
C VAL A 54 -17.50 3.66 -11.88
N ALA A 55 -16.76 3.05 -10.95
CA ALA A 55 -15.91 1.90 -11.22
C ALA A 55 -16.72 0.66 -11.65
N LYS A 56 -17.94 0.47 -11.12
CA LYS A 56 -18.87 -0.59 -11.55
C LYS A 56 -19.31 -0.47 -13.02
N LEU A 57 -19.21 0.73 -13.62
CA LEU A 57 -19.50 0.95 -15.04
C LEU A 57 -18.27 0.85 -15.94
N MET A 58 -17.09 0.57 -15.38
CA MET A 58 -15.81 0.59 -16.08
C MET A 58 -15.36 -0.83 -16.47
N SER A 59 -14.95 -0.98 -17.73
CA SER A 59 -14.22 -2.17 -18.17
C SER A 59 -12.85 -2.26 -17.49
N ALA A 60 -12.17 -3.40 -17.58
CA ALA A 60 -10.80 -3.52 -17.07
C ALA A 60 -9.85 -2.46 -17.69
N MET A 61 -9.98 -2.21 -19.00
CA MET A 61 -9.18 -1.18 -19.68
C MET A 61 -9.52 0.23 -19.20
N ASP A 62 -10.81 0.51 -18.94
CA ASP A 62 -11.21 1.80 -18.37
C ASP A 62 -10.60 2.01 -16.98
N LEU A 63 -10.63 0.98 -16.12
CA LEU A 63 -10.03 1.05 -14.78
C LEU A 63 -8.53 1.33 -14.84
N VAL A 64 -7.80 0.60 -15.71
CA VAL A 64 -6.37 0.80 -15.95
C VAL A 64 -6.08 2.21 -16.47
N TYR A 65 -6.76 2.64 -17.53
CA TYR A 65 -6.51 3.93 -18.17
C TYR A 65 -6.97 5.11 -17.32
N GLY A 66 -8.12 4.99 -16.64
CA GLY A 66 -8.60 6.01 -15.71
C GLY A 66 -7.65 6.23 -14.55
N ALA A 67 -7.13 5.14 -13.96
CA ALA A 67 -6.17 5.22 -12.85
C ALA A 67 -4.79 5.73 -13.30
N SER A 68 -4.32 5.37 -14.49
CA SER A 68 -2.98 5.77 -14.98
C SER A 68 -2.82 7.27 -15.21
N LYS A 69 -3.92 8.01 -15.28
CA LYS A 69 -3.94 9.48 -15.34
C LYS A 69 -3.75 10.14 -13.97
N ILE A 70 -3.84 9.40 -12.87
CA ILE A 70 -3.94 9.93 -11.50
C ILE A 70 -2.67 9.63 -10.70
N HIS A 71 -1.96 10.69 -10.32
CA HIS A 71 -0.72 10.58 -9.55
C HIS A 71 -0.84 11.38 -8.24
N HIS A 72 -0.89 10.67 -7.12
CA HIS A 72 -0.79 11.27 -5.78
C HIS A 72 0.62 11.01 -5.25
N ILE A 73 1.38 12.09 -5.12
CA ILE A 73 2.76 12.07 -4.64
C ILE A 73 2.75 12.27 -3.13
N THR A 74 3.40 11.37 -2.41
CA THR A 74 3.52 11.41 -0.94
C THR A 74 4.98 11.29 -0.53
N ARG A 75 5.30 11.87 0.64
CA ARG A 75 6.67 11.88 1.17
C ARG A 75 6.70 11.46 2.64
N CYS A 76 7.49 10.43 2.90
CA CYS A 76 7.95 10.02 4.22
C CYS A 76 9.44 10.35 4.31
N ASN A 77 10.35 9.37 4.37
CA ASN A 77 11.77 9.60 4.11
C ASN A 77 12.09 9.58 2.61
N THR A 78 11.41 8.71 1.86
CA THR A 78 11.41 8.71 0.39
C THR A 78 10.18 9.41 -0.18
N THR A 79 10.25 9.73 -1.48
CA THR A 79 9.12 10.29 -2.24
C THR A 79 8.61 9.26 -3.26
N ILE A 80 7.32 8.92 -3.21
CA ILE A 80 6.70 7.92 -4.10
C ILE A 80 5.45 8.46 -4.80
N GLY A 81 5.04 7.79 -5.88
CA GLY A 81 3.81 8.08 -6.63
C GLY A 81 3.97 8.99 -7.84
N GLN A 82 5.15 9.59 -8.04
CA GLN A 82 5.48 10.33 -9.25
C GLN A 82 5.60 9.41 -10.48
N PRO A 83 5.25 9.91 -11.69
CA PRO A 83 5.51 9.18 -12.92
C PRO A 83 6.98 8.76 -13.05
N GLY A 84 7.21 7.55 -13.55
CA GLY A 84 8.56 7.00 -13.73
C GLY A 84 9.16 6.35 -12.47
N VAL A 85 8.45 6.36 -11.34
CA VAL A 85 8.88 5.66 -10.13
C VAL A 85 7.94 4.50 -9.81
N LEU A 86 8.53 3.37 -9.43
CA LEU A 86 7.84 2.21 -8.88
C LEU A 86 8.58 1.76 -7.63
N ALA A 87 7.93 1.85 -6.47
CA ALA A 87 8.53 1.51 -5.18
C ALA A 87 8.12 0.11 -4.70
N PHE A 88 8.83 -0.43 -3.71
CA PHE A 88 8.52 -1.73 -3.13
C PHE A 88 8.63 -1.72 -1.61
N ARG A 89 7.67 -2.34 -0.94
CA ARG A 89 7.78 -2.72 0.47
C ARG A 89 8.65 -3.98 0.56
N ASN A 90 9.64 -4.00 1.44
CA ASN A 90 10.32 -5.23 1.81
C ASN A 90 9.61 -5.84 3.03
N GLN A 91 9.07 -7.06 2.88
CA GLN A 91 8.30 -7.78 3.90
C GLN A 91 9.00 -9.09 4.31
N PRO A 92 10.02 -9.01 5.18
CA PRO A 92 10.70 -10.18 5.71
C PRO A 92 10.05 -10.64 7.01
N ASN A 93 8.92 -11.35 6.91
CA ASN A 93 8.23 -11.86 8.10
C ASN A 93 8.94 -13.11 8.65
N SER A 94 8.89 -13.30 9.97
CA SER A 94 9.42 -14.49 10.64
C SER A 94 8.29 -15.19 11.39
N PRO A 95 8.16 -16.54 11.30
CA PRO A 95 7.19 -17.30 12.09
C PRO A 95 7.40 -17.22 13.60
N THR A 96 8.54 -16.68 14.05
CA THR A 96 8.92 -16.58 15.47
C THR A 96 9.30 -15.16 15.90
N ASP A 97 9.08 -14.17 15.03
CA ASP A 97 9.57 -12.79 15.22
C ASP A 97 11.09 -12.75 15.50
N ASP A 98 11.87 -13.68 14.96
CA ASP A 98 13.32 -13.72 15.16
C ASP A 98 14.01 -12.62 14.34
N PRO A 99 14.71 -11.66 14.99
CA PRO A 99 15.37 -10.57 14.28
C PRO A 99 16.44 -11.03 13.28
N GLU A 100 17.12 -12.15 13.51
CA GLU A 100 18.12 -12.68 12.59
C GLU A 100 17.45 -13.22 11.31
N GLU A 101 16.36 -13.98 11.44
CA GLU A 101 15.56 -14.45 10.30
C GLU A 101 15.01 -13.28 9.47
N ILE A 102 14.50 -12.25 10.15
CA ILE A 102 14.01 -11.01 9.54
C ILE A 102 15.14 -10.32 8.78
N LEU A 103 16.32 -10.18 9.40
CA LEU A 103 17.45 -9.46 8.79
C LEU A 103 18.04 -10.19 7.58
N ILE A 104 18.11 -11.53 7.60
CA ILE A 104 18.60 -12.32 6.45
C ILE A 104 17.72 -12.08 5.21
N GLN A 105 16.40 -12.20 5.38
CA GLN A 105 15.44 -11.92 4.31
C GLN A 105 15.49 -10.44 3.88
N MET A 106 15.61 -9.52 4.84
CA MET A 106 15.75 -8.09 4.58
C MET A 106 16.96 -7.79 3.67
N MET A 107 18.12 -8.38 3.96
CA MET A 107 19.33 -8.20 3.17
C MET A 107 19.15 -8.66 1.72
N GLU A 108 18.50 -9.80 1.51
CA GLU A 108 18.16 -10.28 0.17
C GLU A 108 17.25 -9.28 -0.55
N GLY A 109 16.14 -8.88 0.05
CA GLY A 109 15.21 -7.94 -0.57
C GLY A 109 15.87 -6.60 -0.92
N VAL A 110 16.70 -6.06 -0.03
CA VAL A 110 17.45 -4.81 -0.30
C VAL A 110 18.45 -4.99 -1.44
N SER A 111 19.10 -6.15 -1.57
CA SER A 111 20.01 -6.44 -2.68
C SER A 111 19.31 -6.44 -4.05
N TYR A 112 18.01 -6.75 -4.09
CA TYR A 112 17.15 -6.64 -5.30
C TYR A 112 16.50 -5.25 -5.45
N GLY A 113 16.77 -4.33 -4.51
CA GLY A 113 16.20 -2.99 -4.53
C GLY A 113 14.78 -2.88 -3.95
N CYS A 114 14.35 -3.84 -3.14
CA CYS A 114 13.11 -3.74 -2.38
C CYS A 114 13.34 -3.01 -1.06
N GLY A 115 12.43 -2.09 -0.72
CA GLY A 115 12.46 -1.35 0.55
C GLY A 115 12.40 0.16 0.41
N ASP A 116 12.25 0.72 -0.78
CA ASP A 116 12.10 2.16 -0.99
C ASP A 116 10.68 2.68 -0.68
N ALA A 117 9.67 1.80 -0.64
CA ALA A 117 8.36 2.10 -0.06
C ALA A 117 8.36 1.92 1.46
N CYS A 118 8.95 0.84 1.99
CA CYS A 118 9.28 0.70 3.42
C CYS A 118 9.99 -0.62 3.70
N MET A 119 10.63 -0.69 4.86
CA MET A 119 10.93 -1.94 5.56
C MET A 119 9.77 -2.23 6.50
N GLY A 120 8.89 -3.17 6.12
CA GLY A 120 7.59 -3.39 6.77
C GLY A 120 7.38 -4.82 7.22
N ILE A 121 7.43 -5.08 8.52
CA ILE A 121 7.35 -6.42 9.12
C ILE A 121 5.98 -6.61 9.77
N ASN A 122 5.29 -7.70 9.44
CA ASN A 122 4.14 -8.17 10.21
C ASN A 122 4.66 -9.03 11.38
N PRO A 123 4.46 -8.61 12.64
CA PRO A 123 4.86 -9.41 13.78
C PRO A 123 3.81 -10.47 14.12
N VAL A 124 4.27 -11.64 14.57
CA VAL A 124 3.42 -12.68 15.17
C VAL A 124 2.86 -12.18 16.50
N GLU A 125 3.72 -11.59 17.34
CA GLU A 125 3.31 -11.08 18.64
C GLU A 125 2.91 -9.60 18.56
N ASN A 126 1.64 -9.31 18.85
CA ASN A 126 1.14 -7.94 18.97
C ASN A 126 1.41 -7.37 20.37
N ASN A 127 2.68 -7.15 20.73
CA ASN A 127 3.07 -6.48 21.97
C ASN A 127 4.26 -5.54 21.80
N VAL A 128 4.36 -4.57 22.72
CA VAL A 128 5.34 -3.47 22.64
C VAL A 128 6.79 -3.94 22.67
N GLU A 129 7.08 -5.05 23.36
CA GLU A 129 8.44 -5.58 23.45
C GLU A 129 8.89 -6.21 22.13
N SER A 130 8.06 -7.07 21.53
CA SER A 130 8.34 -7.66 20.22
C SER A 130 8.45 -6.58 19.14
N THR A 131 7.49 -5.63 19.09
CA THR A 131 7.52 -4.49 18.15
C THR A 131 8.85 -3.73 18.23
N ARG A 132 9.33 -3.44 19.45
CA ARG A 132 10.59 -2.73 19.66
C ARG A 132 11.80 -3.55 19.27
N ARG A 133 11.84 -4.83 19.65
CA ARG A 133 12.95 -5.73 19.34
C ARG A 133 13.16 -5.85 17.82
N ILE A 134 12.08 -6.02 17.07
CA ILE A 134 12.12 -6.03 15.60
C ILE A 134 12.57 -4.66 15.07
N ALA A 135 11.95 -3.57 15.56
CA ALA A 135 12.26 -2.23 15.08
C ALA A 135 13.72 -1.84 15.31
N ASP A 136 14.29 -2.13 16.48
CA ASP A 136 15.68 -1.81 16.83
C ASP A 136 16.67 -2.58 15.95
N ALA A 137 16.40 -3.86 15.67
CA ALA A 137 17.24 -4.68 14.79
C ALA A 137 17.24 -4.16 13.35
N VAL A 138 16.06 -3.89 12.79
CA VAL A 138 15.91 -3.37 11.42
C VAL A 138 16.48 -1.95 11.30
N TYR A 139 16.26 -1.10 12.31
CA TYR A 139 16.80 0.25 12.31
C TYR A 139 18.33 0.25 12.38
N SER A 140 18.93 -0.62 13.17
CA SER A 140 20.39 -0.81 13.21
C SER A 140 20.94 -1.18 11.82
N PHE A 141 20.26 -2.08 11.10
CA PHE A 141 20.61 -2.43 9.72
C PHE A 141 20.48 -1.25 8.75
N ILE A 142 19.39 -0.48 8.84
CA ILE A 142 19.17 0.74 8.05
C ILE A 142 20.31 1.74 8.28
N CYS A 143 20.64 2.03 9.54
CA CYS A 143 21.70 2.98 9.90
C CYS A 143 23.08 2.51 9.47
N ARG A 144 23.43 1.23 9.69
CA ARG A 144 24.74 0.67 9.30
C ARG A 144 25.00 0.81 7.79
N ASN A 145 23.94 0.77 6.99
CA ASN A 145 24.02 0.78 5.53
C ASN A 145 23.59 2.12 4.89
N ASP A 146 23.31 3.14 5.70
CA ASP A 146 22.84 4.47 5.26
C ASP A 146 21.62 4.39 4.30
N ILE A 147 20.68 3.46 4.54
CA ILE A 147 19.57 3.20 3.61
C ILE A 147 18.51 4.32 3.72
N PRO A 148 18.19 5.06 2.64
CA PRO A 148 17.15 6.08 2.68
C PRO A 148 15.77 5.42 2.55
N THR A 149 15.18 5.08 3.70
CA THR A 149 13.88 4.41 3.76
C THR A 149 13.13 4.77 5.05
N GLN A 150 11.96 4.18 5.23
CA GLN A 150 11.12 4.22 6.41
C GLN A 150 10.92 2.81 6.96
N LEU A 151 10.91 2.72 8.28
CA LEU A 151 10.66 1.50 9.03
C LEU A 151 9.25 1.53 9.65
N VAL A 152 8.55 0.41 9.53
CA VAL A 152 7.28 0.15 10.22
C VAL A 152 7.20 -1.30 10.67
N VAL A 153 6.61 -1.53 11.84
CA VAL A 153 6.25 -2.87 12.32
C VAL A 153 4.73 -2.88 12.47
N LEU A 154 4.06 -3.74 11.70
CA LEU A 154 2.61 -3.74 11.46
C LEU A 154 1.82 -4.37 12.63
N SER A 155 2.23 -4.09 13.87
CA SER A 155 1.40 -4.36 15.06
C SER A 155 0.13 -3.51 15.04
N HIS A 156 -0.80 -3.74 15.96
CA HIS A 156 -1.93 -2.82 16.12
C HIS A 156 -1.45 -1.39 16.42
N MET A 157 -2.16 -0.37 15.94
CA MET A 157 -1.78 1.04 16.03
C MET A 157 -1.49 1.49 17.47
N THR A 158 -2.26 1.01 18.46
CA THR A 158 -2.01 1.34 19.88
C THR A 158 -0.67 0.77 20.38
N THR A 159 -0.32 -0.46 19.97
CA THR A 159 0.95 -1.09 20.31
C THR A 159 2.12 -0.30 19.73
N GLN A 160 2.01 0.12 18.46
CA GLN A 160 3.03 0.96 17.80
C GLN A 160 3.15 2.33 18.49
N MET A 161 2.04 2.97 18.86
CA MET A 161 2.06 4.24 19.59
C MET A 161 2.78 4.11 20.93
N ASP A 162 2.50 3.04 21.68
CA ASP A 162 3.18 2.78 22.96
C ASP A 162 4.67 2.41 22.77
N ALA A 163 5.01 1.72 21.69
CA ALA A 163 6.40 1.45 21.32
C ALA A 163 7.15 2.76 21.02
N ILE A 164 6.58 3.66 20.22
CA ILE A 164 7.14 4.99 19.91
C ILE A 164 7.33 5.81 21.18
N ARG A 165 6.34 5.84 22.08
CA ARG A 165 6.46 6.52 23.39
C ARG A 165 7.60 5.98 24.25
N LYS A 166 7.98 4.72 24.05
CA LYS A 166 9.13 4.07 24.70
C LYS A 166 10.43 4.14 23.88
N GLY A 167 10.45 4.90 22.79
CA GLY A 167 11.63 5.17 21.98
C GLY A 167 11.87 4.21 20.81
N ALA A 168 10.85 3.45 20.36
CA ALA A 168 10.97 2.62 19.17
C ALA A 168 11.27 3.48 17.92
N PRO A 169 12.21 3.08 17.05
CA PRO A 169 12.63 3.86 15.88
C PRO A 169 11.68 3.72 14.67
N LEU A 170 10.37 3.88 14.89
CA LEU A 170 9.39 3.80 13.80
C LEU A 170 9.33 5.10 13.00
N SER A 171 9.24 4.99 11.68
CA SER A 171 9.10 6.13 10.76
C SER A 171 7.63 6.50 10.51
N MET A 172 6.74 5.51 10.55
CA MET A 172 5.30 5.70 10.36
C MET A 172 4.51 4.72 11.21
N ILE A 173 3.21 4.95 11.31
CA ILE A 173 2.30 4.09 12.08
C ILE A 173 1.34 3.39 11.13
N PHE A 174 1.31 2.06 11.21
CA PHE A 174 0.43 1.20 10.44
C PHE A 174 -0.94 1.01 11.10
N GLN A 175 -1.99 0.74 10.31
CA GLN A 175 -3.24 0.14 10.77
C GLN A 175 -4.08 -0.47 9.64
N SER A 176 -4.68 -1.64 9.86
CA SER A 176 -5.78 -2.13 9.02
C SER A 176 -7.05 -1.34 9.30
N ILE A 177 -7.75 -0.89 8.26
CA ILE A 177 -8.98 -0.09 8.36
C ILE A 177 -10.08 -0.70 7.50
N ALA A 178 -11.34 -0.43 7.87
CA ALA A 178 -12.52 -0.92 7.15
C ALA A 178 -13.52 0.21 6.85
N GLY A 179 -14.50 -0.07 6.00
CA GLY A 179 -15.53 0.81 5.45
C GLY A 179 -16.78 0.98 6.33
N THR A 180 -16.91 0.20 7.41
CA THR A 180 -17.98 0.35 8.42
C THR A 180 -17.44 0.68 9.80
N GLU A 181 -18.27 1.33 10.61
CA GLU A 181 -17.91 1.66 12.00
C GLU A 181 -17.88 0.40 12.86
N ALA A 182 -18.77 -0.56 12.60
CA ALA A 182 -18.77 -1.85 13.25
C ALA A 182 -17.45 -2.61 13.00
N ALA A 183 -16.99 -2.68 11.76
CA ALA A 183 -15.73 -3.34 11.43
C ALA A 183 -14.51 -2.64 12.04
N ASN A 184 -14.43 -1.31 11.96
CA ASN A 184 -13.34 -0.59 12.64
C ASN A 184 -13.38 -0.74 14.17
N ASN A 185 -14.57 -0.83 14.78
CA ASN A 185 -14.67 -1.10 16.21
C ASN A 185 -14.15 -2.50 16.56
N ASP A 186 -14.41 -3.50 15.72
CA ASP A 186 -13.86 -4.85 15.86
C ASP A 186 -12.32 -4.84 15.75
N PHE A 187 -11.79 -4.06 14.80
CA PHE A 187 -10.35 -3.83 14.66
C PHE A 187 -9.74 -2.96 15.77
N GLY A 188 -10.54 -2.39 16.68
CA GLY A 188 -10.05 -1.49 17.74
C GLY A 188 -9.65 -0.09 17.26
N VAL A 189 -10.17 0.35 16.10
CA VAL A 189 -9.81 1.58 15.41
C VAL A 189 -10.93 2.61 15.43
N SER A 190 -10.55 3.89 15.54
CA SER A 190 -11.49 5.00 15.38
C SER A 190 -10.82 6.20 14.71
N ARG A 191 -11.63 7.15 14.22
CA ARG A 191 -11.14 8.44 13.72
C ARG A 191 -10.24 9.14 14.74
N GLN A 192 -10.64 9.10 16.01
CA GLN A 192 -9.90 9.76 17.08
C GLN A 192 -8.53 9.11 17.26
N LEU A 193 -8.47 7.78 17.30
CA LEU A 193 -7.21 7.05 17.41
C LEU A 193 -6.27 7.33 16.24
N CYS A 194 -6.76 7.33 14.99
CA CYS A 194 -5.93 7.66 13.83
C CYS A 194 -5.41 9.11 13.87
N THR A 195 -6.19 10.03 14.44
CA THR A 195 -5.76 11.43 14.63
C THR A 195 -4.65 11.52 15.68
N GLU A 196 -4.83 10.86 16.83
CA GLU A 196 -3.82 10.79 17.89
C GLU A 196 -2.53 10.10 17.42
N ALA A 197 -2.65 9.04 16.62
CA ALA A 197 -1.51 8.36 16.01
C ALA A 197 -0.73 9.30 15.07
N TYR A 198 -1.43 10.03 14.19
CA TYR A 198 -0.78 11.01 13.32
C TYR A 198 -0.07 12.11 14.11
N GLU A 199 -0.71 12.66 15.15
CA GLU A 199 -0.13 13.68 16.03
C GLU A 199 1.11 13.16 16.78
N LEU A 200 1.07 11.93 17.29
CA LEU A 200 2.21 11.28 17.91
C LEU A 200 3.36 11.11 16.91
N ALA A 201 3.06 10.62 15.70
CA ALA A 201 4.06 10.42 14.66
C ALA A 201 4.73 11.75 14.26
N CYS A 202 3.98 12.84 14.15
CA CYS A 202 4.53 14.17 13.89
C CYS A 202 5.56 14.62 14.93
N GLN A 203 5.44 14.15 16.18
CA GLN A 203 6.31 14.56 17.29
C GLN A 203 7.50 13.63 17.49
N HIS A 204 7.36 12.34 17.14
CA HIS A 204 8.29 11.30 17.60
C HIS A 204 8.77 10.34 16.51
N ALA A 205 8.11 10.26 15.35
CA ALA A 205 8.53 9.34 14.31
C ALA A 205 9.81 9.83 13.61
N LEU A 206 10.61 8.90 13.07
CA LEU A 206 11.89 9.20 12.43
C LEU A 206 11.78 9.81 11.01
N SER A 207 10.59 10.26 10.62
CA SER A 207 10.29 10.68 9.26
C SER A 207 10.57 12.15 9.00
N THR A 208 11.01 12.45 7.78
CA THR A 208 11.26 13.84 7.33
C THR A 208 10.08 14.49 6.59
N GLY A 209 9.14 13.68 6.10
CA GLY A 209 7.97 14.12 5.34
C GLY A 209 6.69 14.19 6.15
N PRO A 210 5.62 14.80 5.60
CA PRO A 210 4.37 15.03 6.32
C PRO A 210 3.41 13.83 6.29
N ASN A 211 3.70 12.80 5.49
CA ASN A 211 2.87 11.62 5.36
C ASN A 211 3.39 10.52 6.29
N LEU A 212 2.64 10.21 7.35
CA LEU A 212 3.18 9.47 8.50
C LEU A 212 2.37 8.25 8.91
N LEU A 213 1.33 7.91 8.14
CA LEU A 213 0.54 6.70 8.36
C LEU A 213 0.66 5.73 7.18
N TYR A 214 0.46 4.46 7.48
CA TYR A 214 0.30 3.38 6.51
C TYR A 214 -1.03 2.68 6.81
N PHE A 215 -1.92 2.57 5.82
CA PHE A 215 -3.13 1.78 5.95
C PHE A 215 -3.12 0.55 5.05
N GLU A 216 -3.67 -0.55 5.56
CA GLU A 216 -4.08 -1.70 4.74
C GLU A 216 -5.59 -1.84 4.68
N THR A 217 -6.07 -2.26 3.51
CA THR A 217 -7.48 -2.43 3.16
C THR A 217 -7.64 -3.69 2.32
N GLY A 218 -8.87 -4.13 2.06
CA GLY A 218 -9.11 -5.32 1.25
C GLY A 218 -10.60 -5.62 1.16
N GLN A 219 -11.07 -5.92 -0.05
CA GLN A 219 -12.42 -6.41 -0.26
C GLN A 219 -12.64 -7.69 0.56
N GLY A 220 -13.79 -7.75 1.22
CA GLY A 220 -14.18 -8.89 2.05
C GLY A 220 -13.96 -8.70 3.57
N SER A 221 -13.28 -7.64 3.99
CA SER A 221 -12.95 -7.43 5.42
C SER A 221 -14.18 -7.34 6.33
N GLU A 222 -15.26 -6.72 5.85
CA GLU A 222 -16.48 -6.53 6.65
C GLU A 222 -17.41 -7.74 6.61
N VAL A 223 -17.48 -8.45 5.49
CA VAL A 223 -18.35 -9.63 5.38
C VAL A 223 -17.81 -10.79 6.21
N SER A 224 -16.49 -10.92 6.34
CA SER A 224 -15.83 -11.97 7.13
C SER A 224 -16.18 -11.90 8.63
N ILE A 225 -16.54 -10.71 9.12
CA ILE A 225 -16.96 -10.47 10.52
C ILE A 225 -18.44 -10.08 10.65
N GLY A 226 -19.23 -10.17 9.58
CA GLY A 226 -20.67 -9.85 9.59
C GLY A 226 -20.99 -8.37 9.85
N ALA A 227 -20.10 -7.47 9.44
CA ALA A 227 -20.19 -6.02 9.60
C ALA A 227 -20.48 -5.27 8.29
N ASP A 228 -20.80 -5.99 7.21
CA ASP A 228 -21.05 -5.48 5.86
C ASP A 228 -22.39 -4.76 5.70
N CYS A 229 -23.36 -5.08 6.57
CA CYS A 229 -24.70 -4.48 6.58
C CYS A 229 -25.48 -4.68 5.26
N GLY A 230 -25.21 -5.75 4.51
CA GLY A 230 -25.83 -6.06 3.22
C GLY A 230 -25.31 -5.21 2.06
N VAL A 231 -24.16 -4.54 2.23
CA VAL A 231 -23.49 -3.74 1.19
C VAL A 231 -22.42 -4.60 0.52
N ASP A 232 -22.26 -4.46 -0.80
CA ASP A 232 -21.24 -5.20 -1.54
C ASP A 232 -19.81 -4.76 -1.16
N GLU A 233 -18.86 -5.71 -1.27
CA GLU A 233 -17.47 -5.55 -0.84
C GLU A 233 -16.79 -4.33 -1.47
N MET A 234 -16.93 -4.15 -2.78
CA MET A 234 -16.33 -3.04 -3.53
C MET A 234 -16.83 -1.67 -3.03
N THR A 235 -18.12 -1.54 -2.71
CA THR A 235 -18.66 -0.29 -2.14
C THR A 235 -18.10 -0.03 -0.74
N LEU A 236 -17.93 -1.06 0.08
CA LEU A 236 -17.32 -0.94 1.40
C LEU A 236 -15.84 -0.57 1.32
N GLU A 237 -15.11 -1.16 0.38
CA GLU A 237 -13.70 -0.85 0.14
C GLU A 237 -13.50 0.61 -0.31
N ALA A 238 -14.38 1.11 -1.18
CA ALA A 238 -14.39 2.54 -1.53
C ALA A 238 -14.65 3.45 -0.31
N ARG A 239 -15.49 3.02 0.65
CA ARG A 239 -15.72 3.76 1.89
C ARG A 239 -14.52 3.73 2.81
N THR A 240 -13.75 2.64 2.81
CA THR A 240 -12.46 2.50 3.49
C THR A 240 -11.47 3.55 2.98
N TYR A 241 -11.33 3.69 1.65
CA TYR A 241 -10.50 4.74 1.05
C TYR A 241 -10.95 6.14 1.44
N GLY A 242 -12.26 6.35 1.44
CA GLY A 242 -12.84 7.59 1.89
C GLY A 242 -12.55 7.93 3.34
N PHE A 243 -12.31 6.96 4.21
CA PHE A 243 -11.83 7.19 5.57
C PHE A 243 -10.32 7.45 5.62
N GLY A 244 -9.52 6.62 4.95
CA GLY A 244 -8.05 6.71 4.98
C GLY A 244 -7.51 8.06 4.47
N ARG A 245 -8.16 8.68 3.47
CA ARG A 245 -7.67 9.92 2.82
C ARG A 245 -7.53 11.13 3.75
N PHE A 246 -8.14 11.12 4.93
CA PHE A 246 -8.08 12.25 5.86
C PHE A 246 -6.82 12.30 6.70
N PHE A 247 -6.13 11.16 6.86
CA PHE A 247 -5.03 11.05 7.82
C PHE A 247 -3.66 11.13 7.16
N ARG A 248 -3.61 11.67 5.93
CA ARG A 248 -2.37 11.90 5.16
C ARG A 248 -1.45 10.67 5.16
N PRO A 249 -1.95 9.48 4.78
CA PRO A 249 -1.10 8.31 4.69
C PRO A 249 0.04 8.55 3.70
N PHE A 250 1.19 7.96 3.97
CA PHE A 250 2.27 7.84 3.01
C PHE A 250 1.92 6.82 1.94
N MET A 251 1.27 5.74 2.36
CA MET A 251 0.95 4.61 1.52
C MET A 251 -0.36 3.96 1.99
N VAL A 252 -1.17 3.49 1.05
CA VAL A 252 -2.35 2.65 1.33
C VAL A 252 -2.26 1.42 0.45
N ASN A 253 -2.17 0.25 1.08
CA ASN A 253 -2.02 -1.02 0.39
C ASN A 253 -3.34 -1.77 0.41
N ASN A 254 -3.80 -2.21 -0.76
CA ASN A 254 -4.90 -3.16 -0.83
C ASN A 254 -4.34 -4.58 -0.92
N VAL A 255 -4.94 -5.52 -0.15
CA VAL A 255 -4.55 -6.94 -0.08
C VAL A 255 -5.66 -7.87 -0.62
N SER A 256 -6.14 -7.59 -1.83
CA SER A 256 -7.13 -8.47 -2.50
C SER A 256 -6.60 -9.89 -2.68
N GLY A 257 -7.35 -10.87 -2.19
CA GLY A 257 -7.02 -12.30 -2.24
C GLY A 257 -6.39 -12.86 -0.96
N PHE A 258 -6.18 -12.01 0.05
CA PHE A 258 -5.58 -12.40 1.34
C PHE A 258 -6.52 -13.19 2.26
N ILE A 259 -7.84 -12.98 2.17
CA ILE A 259 -8.82 -13.65 3.04
C ILE A 259 -9.02 -15.10 2.57
N GLY A 260 -9.51 -15.29 1.35
CA GLY A 260 -9.79 -16.63 0.82
C GLY A 260 -10.91 -16.66 -0.22
N PRO A 261 -11.26 -17.86 -0.72
CA PRO A 261 -12.24 -18.07 -1.79
C PRO A 261 -13.67 -17.67 -1.41
N GLU A 262 -13.94 -17.43 -0.14
CA GLU A 262 -15.20 -16.88 0.35
C GLU A 262 -15.43 -15.41 -0.02
N THR A 263 -14.36 -14.69 -0.37
CA THR A 263 -14.39 -13.28 -0.81
C THR A 263 -14.05 -13.18 -2.30
N LEU A 264 -12.93 -13.77 -2.72
CA LEU A 264 -12.47 -13.80 -4.11
C LEU A 264 -12.05 -15.23 -4.47
N TYR A 265 -12.83 -15.87 -5.34
CA TYR A 265 -12.74 -17.31 -5.60
C TYR A 265 -11.57 -17.70 -6.51
N ASP A 266 -11.39 -16.99 -7.63
CA ASP A 266 -10.43 -17.30 -8.68
C ASP A 266 -9.62 -16.07 -9.13
N GLY A 267 -8.63 -16.29 -10.01
CA GLY A 267 -7.76 -15.21 -10.50
C GLY A 267 -8.50 -14.12 -11.25
N LYS A 268 -9.64 -14.44 -11.90
CA LYS A 268 -10.44 -13.44 -12.60
C LYS A 268 -11.08 -12.45 -11.62
N GLU A 269 -11.63 -12.95 -10.52
CA GLU A 269 -12.19 -12.13 -9.46
C GLU A 269 -11.11 -11.28 -8.78
N MET A 270 -9.96 -11.89 -8.44
CA MET A 270 -8.82 -11.17 -7.84
C MET A 270 -8.26 -10.08 -8.75
N ILE A 271 -8.03 -10.35 -10.04
CA ILE A 271 -7.57 -9.35 -11.02
C ILE A 271 -8.58 -8.21 -11.08
N ARG A 272 -9.89 -8.53 -11.15
CA ARG A 272 -10.94 -7.52 -11.26
C ARG A 272 -11.01 -6.64 -10.02
N ALA A 273 -11.06 -7.23 -8.83
CA ALA A 273 -11.10 -6.51 -7.56
C ALA A 273 -9.88 -5.61 -7.40
N SER A 274 -8.68 -6.10 -7.72
CA SER A 274 -7.44 -5.31 -7.63
C SER A 274 -7.48 -4.08 -8.54
N LEU A 275 -7.98 -4.21 -9.77
CA LEU A 275 -8.13 -3.08 -10.71
C LEU A 275 -9.17 -2.05 -10.23
N GLU A 276 -10.28 -2.53 -9.68
CA GLU A 276 -11.33 -1.69 -9.10
C GLU A 276 -10.79 -0.89 -7.91
N ASP A 277 -10.10 -1.57 -7.01
CA ASP A 277 -9.53 -1.03 -5.78
C ASP A 277 -8.47 0.02 -6.05
N HIS A 278 -7.54 -0.29 -6.95
CA HIS A 278 -6.52 0.66 -7.38
C HIS A 278 -7.14 1.93 -7.96
N PHE A 279 -8.11 1.79 -8.86
CA PHE A 279 -8.80 2.93 -9.47
C PHE A 279 -9.57 3.76 -8.44
N MET A 280 -10.37 3.12 -7.58
CA MET A 280 -11.17 3.80 -6.56
C MET A 280 -10.27 4.56 -5.59
N GLY A 281 -9.22 3.93 -5.08
CA GLY A 281 -8.28 4.58 -4.16
C GLY A 281 -7.57 5.79 -4.79
N LYS A 282 -7.09 5.66 -6.04
CA LYS A 282 -6.49 6.77 -6.80
C LYS A 282 -7.49 7.91 -7.02
N LEU A 283 -8.71 7.61 -7.47
CA LEU A 283 -9.77 8.59 -7.65
C LEU A 283 -10.08 9.33 -6.34
N MET A 284 -10.00 8.63 -5.21
CA MET A 284 -10.31 9.18 -3.89
C MET A 284 -9.17 9.93 -3.20
N GLY A 285 -7.99 10.02 -3.83
CA GLY A 285 -6.90 10.84 -3.34
C GLY A 285 -5.76 10.09 -2.64
N LEU A 286 -5.71 8.77 -2.76
CA LEU A 286 -4.78 7.95 -1.99
C LEU A 286 -3.51 7.55 -2.77
N PRO A 287 -2.36 7.44 -2.08
CA PRO A 287 -1.13 6.87 -2.61
C PRO A 287 -1.23 5.34 -2.67
N MET A 288 -2.01 4.83 -3.62
CA MET A 288 -2.33 3.41 -3.72
C MET A 288 -1.14 2.57 -4.19
N GLY A 289 -0.74 1.62 -3.36
CA GLY A 289 -0.01 0.43 -3.80
C GLY A 289 -0.93 -0.79 -3.73
N MET A 290 -0.45 -1.88 -4.31
CA MET A 290 -1.26 -3.07 -4.51
C MET A 290 -0.47 -4.31 -4.13
N ALA A 291 -1.15 -5.24 -3.47
CA ALA A 291 -0.68 -6.58 -3.16
C ALA A 291 -1.68 -7.59 -3.72
N PRO A 292 -1.73 -7.80 -5.05
CA PRO A 292 -2.46 -8.93 -5.62
C PRO A 292 -1.82 -10.18 -5.05
N CYS A 293 -2.59 -10.93 -4.27
CA CYS A 293 -2.06 -12.03 -3.50
C CYS A 293 -3.07 -13.17 -3.46
N TYR A 294 -2.66 -14.33 -2.98
CA TYR A 294 -3.55 -15.46 -2.86
C TYR A 294 -3.16 -16.38 -1.71
N THR A 295 -4.13 -17.09 -1.17
CA THR A 295 -3.92 -18.15 -0.19
C THR A 295 -4.03 -19.52 -0.86
N ASN A 296 -3.40 -20.53 -0.25
CA ASN A 296 -3.29 -21.89 -0.79
C ASN A 296 -4.62 -22.64 -1.02
N HIS A 297 -5.74 -22.11 -0.53
CA HIS A 297 -7.06 -22.72 -0.64
C HIS A 297 -7.99 -21.99 -1.63
N THR A 298 -7.46 -21.01 -2.36
CA THR A 298 -8.12 -20.38 -3.52
C THR A 298 -7.82 -21.16 -4.80
N SER A 299 -8.51 -20.83 -5.89
CA SER A 299 -8.15 -21.31 -7.23
C SER A 299 -7.22 -20.35 -7.99
N ILE A 300 -6.70 -19.33 -7.30
CA ILE A 300 -5.78 -18.34 -7.86
C ILE A 300 -4.39 -18.94 -7.99
N THR A 301 -3.74 -18.66 -9.11
CA THR A 301 -2.39 -19.12 -9.42
C THR A 301 -1.38 -17.97 -9.45
N GLN A 302 -0.09 -18.30 -9.36
CA GLN A 302 1.00 -17.34 -9.52
C GLN A 302 0.92 -16.59 -10.87
N ASP A 303 0.64 -17.29 -11.97
CA ASP A 303 0.50 -16.65 -13.29
C ASP A 303 -0.59 -15.58 -13.30
N GLU A 304 -1.71 -15.82 -12.61
CA GLU A 304 -2.81 -14.85 -12.51
C GLU A 304 -2.46 -13.66 -11.62
N GLN A 305 -1.69 -13.90 -10.56
CA GLN A 305 -1.12 -12.87 -9.71
C GLN A 305 -0.15 -11.97 -10.48
N GLU A 306 0.72 -12.54 -11.31
CA GLU A 306 1.64 -11.80 -12.17
C GLU A 306 0.88 -11.00 -13.25
N MET A 307 -0.18 -11.57 -13.84
CA MET A 307 -1.07 -10.86 -14.76
C MET A 307 -1.74 -9.64 -14.08
N ALA A 308 -2.27 -9.81 -12.87
CA ALA A 308 -2.83 -8.68 -12.09
C ALA A 308 -1.79 -7.60 -11.87
N THR A 309 -0.60 -8.01 -11.44
CA THR A 309 0.54 -7.15 -11.13
C THR A 309 0.95 -6.32 -12.35
N MET A 310 1.10 -6.93 -13.52
CA MET A 310 1.43 -6.23 -14.77
C MET A 310 0.34 -5.22 -15.20
N LEU A 311 -0.95 -5.58 -15.06
CA LEU A 311 -2.06 -4.69 -15.38
C LEU A 311 -2.09 -3.47 -14.45
N LEU A 312 -1.85 -3.68 -13.16
CA LEU A 312 -1.76 -2.60 -12.16
C LEU A 312 -0.53 -1.72 -12.37
N ASN A 313 0.55 -2.29 -12.91
CA ASN A 313 1.76 -1.52 -13.20
C ASN A 313 1.47 -0.55 -14.35
N ALA A 314 0.80 -1.03 -15.41
CA ALA A 314 0.27 -0.20 -16.48
C ALA A 314 -0.75 0.84 -15.98
N ALA A 315 -1.55 0.49 -14.96
CA ALA A 315 -2.46 1.42 -14.30
C ALA A 315 -1.77 2.48 -13.43
N GLY A 316 -0.47 2.33 -13.15
CA GLY A 316 0.31 3.29 -12.38
C GLY A 316 0.24 3.10 -10.87
N ALA A 317 0.15 1.85 -10.38
CA ALA A 317 0.32 1.54 -8.96
C ALA A 317 1.64 2.14 -8.42
N ASN A 318 1.57 2.72 -7.20
CA ASN A 318 2.73 3.40 -6.62
C ASN A 318 3.80 2.42 -6.15
N TYR A 319 3.38 1.26 -5.65
CA TYR A 319 4.27 0.22 -5.13
C TYR A 319 3.60 -1.15 -5.06
N TYR A 320 4.44 -2.17 -4.86
CA TYR A 320 4.07 -3.56 -4.56
C TYR A 320 4.80 -4.07 -3.31
N ILE A 321 4.54 -5.33 -2.94
CA ILE A 321 5.20 -6.03 -1.83
C ILE A 321 6.40 -6.79 -2.38
N GLY A 322 7.37 -7.09 -1.53
CA GLY A 322 8.51 -7.93 -1.84
C GLY A 322 8.65 -8.95 -0.73
N VAL A 323 8.41 -10.21 -1.10
CA VAL A 323 8.58 -11.39 -0.24
C VAL A 323 9.65 -12.29 -0.87
N PRO A 324 10.50 -12.98 -0.09
CA PRO A 324 11.43 -13.96 -0.65
C PRO A 324 10.66 -15.02 -1.43
N VAL A 325 11.00 -15.20 -2.71
CA VAL A 325 10.38 -16.20 -3.60
C VAL A 325 8.86 -16.30 -3.44
N ASN A 326 8.18 -15.14 -3.42
CA ASN A 326 6.73 -15.00 -3.38
C ASN A 326 6.00 -15.71 -2.22
N ASP A 327 6.71 -16.25 -1.22
CA ASP A 327 6.13 -17.12 -0.18
C ASP A 327 6.29 -16.51 1.21
N ASP A 328 5.19 -16.06 1.80
CA ASP A 328 5.20 -15.55 3.16
C ASP A 328 5.04 -16.70 4.16
N ILE A 329 6.17 -17.15 4.71
CA ILE A 329 6.26 -18.29 5.61
C ILE A 329 5.53 -18.11 6.95
N MET A 330 5.13 -16.88 7.29
CA MET A 330 4.39 -16.58 8.53
C MET A 330 2.89 -16.41 8.25
N LEU A 331 2.55 -15.57 7.26
CA LEU A 331 1.16 -15.29 6.91
C LEU A 331 0.51 -16.38 6.05
N SER A 332 1.30 -17.34 5.53
CA SER A 332 0.83 -18.50 4.77
C SER A 332 0.06 -18.13 3.49
N TYR A 333 0.55 -17.13 2.77
CA TYR A 333 0.00 -16.65 1.51
C TYR A 333 1.13 -16.31 0.52
N GLN A 334 0.79 -16.16 -0.75
CA GLN A 334 1.71 -15.76 -1.79
C GLN A 334 1.46 -14.34 -2.29
N ASP A 335 2.54 -13.61 -2.52
CA ASP A 335 2.55 -12.21 -2.98
C ASP A 335 3.71 -11.98 -3.97
N THR A 336 3.87 -10.77 -4.45
CA THR A 336 4.97 -10.35 -5.33
C THR A 336 6.35 -10.62 -4.71
N SER A 337 7.25 -11.24 -5.48
CA SER A 337 8.61 -11.54 -5.04
C SER A 337 9.58 -10.39 -5.27
N TYR A 338 10.76 -10.48 -4.66
CA TYR A 338 11.88 -9.58 -4.98
C TYR A 338 12.26 -9.59 -6.47
N HIS A 339 12.11 -10.74 -7.14
CA HIS A 339 12.46 -10.91 -8.55
C HIS A 339 11.39 -10.31 -9.47
N ASP A 340 10.12 -10.49 -9.13
CA ASP A 340 8.99 -9.89 -9.88
C ASP A 340 9.11 -8.38 -9.87
N ASN A 341 9.43 -7.83 -8.70
CA ASN A 341 9.65 -6.40 -8.50
C ASN A 341 10.79 -5.84 -9.37
N ALA A 342 11.95 -6.50 -9.38
CA ALA A 342 13.05 -6.12 -10.26
C ALA A 342 12.63 -6.18 -11.75
N THR A 343 11.95 -7.27 -12.13
CA THR A 343 11.44 -7.50 -13.48
C THR A 343 10.46 -6.41 -13.91
N LEU A 344 9.53 -6.00 -13.03
CA LEU A 344 8.55 -4.95 -13.31
C LEU A 344 9.19 -3.59 -13.53
N ARG A 345 10.21 -3.23 -12.74
CA ARG A 345 10.97 -1.99 -12.94
C ARG A 345 11.64 -1.98 -14.30
N GLU A 346 12.34 -3.05 -14.65
CA GLU A 346 13.03 -3.17 -15.93
C GLU A 346 12.05 -3.15 -17.12
N LEU A 347 10.97 -3.93 -17.05
CA LEU A 347 9.93 -3.98 -18.09
C LEU A 347 9.24 -2.63 -18.32
N SER A 348 9.03 -1.85 -17.26
CA SER A 348 8.35 -0.56 -17.34
C SER A 348 9.29 0.64 -17.50
N GLY A 349 10.60 0.43 -17.42
CA GLY A 349 11.60 1.51 -17.37
C GLY A 349 11.43 2.46 -16.19
N ARG A 350 10.81 1.99 -15.10
CA ARG A 350 10.59 2.78 -13.87
C ARG A 350 11.72 2.56 -12.89
N LEU A 351 12.04 3.61 -12.15
CA LEU A 351 13.13 3.62 -11.18
C LEU A 351 12.61 3.45 -9.74
N PRO A 352 13.46 3.08 -8.79
CA PRO A 352 13.16 3.24 -7.36
C PRO A 352 12.86 4.70 -7.00
N ALA A 353 12.35 4.93 -5.79
CA ALA A 353 12.24 6.28 -5.24
C ALA A 353 13.59 7.03 -5.37
N PRO A 354 13.61 8.34 -5.71
CA PRO A 354 14.83 9.02 -6.12
C PRO A 354 15.97 8.93 -5.10
N GLU A 355 15.65 9.00 -3.81
CA GLU A 355 16.61 8.88 -2.72
C GLU A 355 17.24 7.48 -2.68
N PHE A 356 16.41 6.44 -2.83
CA PHE A 356 16.84 5.04 -2.83
C PHE A 356 17.59 4.67 -4.11
N HIS A 357 17.18 5.18 -5.27
CA HIS A 357 17.88 5.01 -6.54
C HIS A 357 19.32 5.52 -6.44
N GLN A 358 19.53 6.72 -5.90
CA GLN A 358 20.87 7.27 -5.68
C GLN A 358 21.70 6.42 -4.72
N TRP A 359 21.09 5.92 -3.64
CA TRP A 359 21.75 5.04 -2.70
C TRP A 359 22.17 3.71 -3.36
N MET A 360 21.27 3.07 -4.11
CA MET A 360 21.56 1.82 -4.80
C MET A 360 22.68 1.97 -5.84
N MET A 361 22.68 3.05 -6.63
CA MET A 361 23.76 3.36 -7.56
C MET A 361 25.11 3.53 -6.82
N LYS A 362 25.12 4.24 -5.68
CA LYS A 362 26.32 4.42 -4.85
C LYS A 362 26.83 3.08 -4.29
N ARG A 363 25.93 2.15 -3.98
CA ARG A 363 26.25 0.78 -3.54
C ARG A 363 26.65 -0.15 -4.70
N GLY A 364 26.52 0.31 -5.94
CA GLY A 364 26.79 -0.50 -7.13
C GLY A 364 25.76 -1.58 -7.40
N LEU A 365 24.55 -1.48 -6.82
CA LEU A 365 23.48 -2.48 -6.98
C LEU A 365 22.71 -2.32 -8.30
N ILE A 366 22.65 -1.10 -8.83
CA ILE A 366 22.00 -0.77 -10.11
C ILE A 366 22.84 0.20 -10.92
N ASP A 367 22.57 0.25 -12.22
CA ASP A 367 23.04 1.31 -13.12
C ASP A 367 22.13 2.55 -13.12
N GLU A 368 22.45 3.54 -13.95
CA GLU A 368 21.69 4.79 -14.09
C GLU A 368 20.26 4.61 -14.64
N LYS A 369 19.99 3.47 -15.28
CA LYS A 369 18.69 3.11 -15.86
C LYS A 369 17.87 2.22 -14.92
N GLY A 370 18.39 1.94 -13.72
CA GLY A 370 17.75 1.09 -12.73
C GLY A 370 17.92 -0.42 -12.97
N VAL A 371 18.80 -0.82 -13.90
CA VAL A 371 19.08 -2.24 -14.18
C VAL A 371 20.02 -2.77 -13.10
N LEU A 372 19.68 -3.93 -12.53
CA LEU A 372 20.48 -4.61 -11.53
C LEU A 372 21.87 -4.99 -12.06
N THR A 373 22.91 -4.85 -11.23
CA THR A 373 24.29 -5.25 -11.57
C THR A 373 24.59 -6.68 -11.10
N GLU A 374 25.81 -7.15 -11.34
CA GLU A 374 26.31 -8.43 -10.82
C GLU A 374 26.40 -8.50 -9.28
N LEU A 375 26.31 -7.36 -8.56
CA LEU A 375 26.28 -7.32 -7.09
C LEU A 375 24.87 -7.45 -6.53
N ALA A 376 23.85 -7.24 -7.34
CA ALA A 376 22.47 -7.37 -6.91
C ALA A 376 22.08 -8.82 -6.69
N GLY A 377 21.13 -9.06 -5.78
CA GLY A 377 20.67 -10.40 -5.41
C GLY A 377 21.61 -11.18 -4.49
N ASP A 378 22.82 -10.69 -4.24
CA ASP A 378 23.74 -11.28 -3.26
C ASP A 378 23.66 -10.53 -1.91
N ALA A 379 22.95 -11.14 -0.95
CA ALA A 379 22.81 -10.60 0.40
C ALA A 379 24.14 -10.51 1.18
N SER A 380 25.18 -11.25 0.77
CA SER A 380 26.46 -11.32 1.51
C SER A 380 27.20 -9.98 1.58
N ILE A 381 26.88 -9.05 0.67
CA ILE A 381 27.41 -7.68 0.66
C ILE A 381 27.05 -6.87 1.92
N PHE A 382 26.05 -7.33 2.69
CA PHE A 382 25.59 -6.70 3.93
C PHE A 382 26.16 -7.35 5.20
N LEU A 383 26.88 -8.46 5.07
CA LEU A 383 27.51 -9.16 6.21
C LEU A 383 28.86 -8.53 6.61
N GLN A 384 29.48 -7.77 5.70
CA GLN A 384 30.73 -7.04 5.91
C GLN A 384 30.52 -5.81 6.79
#